data_AF-A0A6A1WTP9-F1
#
_entry.id   AF-A0A6A1WTP9-F1
#
_cell.length_a   1.000
_cell.length_b   1.000
_cell.length_c   1.000
_cell.angle_alpha   90.00
_cell.angle_beta   90.00
_cell.angle_gamma   90.00
#
_symmetry.space_group_name_H-M   'P 1'
#
loop_
_entity.id
_entity.type
_entity.pdbx_description
1 polymer ?
#
loop_
_entity_poly.entity_id
_entity_poly.type
_entity_poly.pdbx_seq_one_letter_code
_entity_poly.pdbx_strand_id
1 'polypeptide(L)'
;MASTTNSTTLLSTVDQGGGTAISVVHPDIILTHVFTRLDGPTLASAACSSSQMQALSTEEKLWRDICASTWPSIDHPRLRHVISSFPAGHRSFFSDSFPALDHRSKLKNSDRSSLPLELLSAVDVHYKGELVFSRVYEMETASEWFLWSPFLVDLLEQKESIQTPIRLLGEDQEWFKHLEENLTLSWIVIDPTQKRAANVSSRRPVSVQRHWLTGDIQLQFANIMAGDTASSEFVQCGVVVNCGGKEGGEMHLREVSLVMEDMEGKHLNGGDSLVILKEAMESGKRKKDRIGEEKKRFEEYVELKRESRERKRKRERALDMLCSLTGATLFVTFWYFILFR
;
A
#
# COMPACT_ATOMS: atom_id res chain seq x y z
N MET A 1 -22.85 -4.60 73.24
CA MET A 1 -22.15 -3.50 72.53
C MET A 1 -20.98 -4.14 71.81
N ALA A 2 -20.78 -4.16 70.50
CA ALA A 2 -21.47 -3.60 69.34
C ALA A 2 -21.16 -4.58 68.18
N SER A 3 -22.17 -5.11 67.51
CA SER A 3 -22.64 -4.71 66.17
C SER A 3 -21.86 -5.33 65.01
N THR A 4 -22.36 -6.49 64.61
CA THR A 4 -22.19 -7.13 63.31
C THR A 4 -22.86 -6.28 62.23
N THR A 5 -22.15 -5.92 61.17
CA THR A 5 -22.74 -5.29 59.97
C THR A 5 -22.64 -6.26 58.81
N ASN A 6 -23.76 -6.92 58.50
CA ASN A 6 -23.97 -7.61 57.25
C ASN A 6 -24.32 -6.56 56.18
N SER A 7 -23.42 -6.32 55.24
CA SER A 7 -23.73 -5.56 54.04
C SER A 7 -24.48 -6.45 53.06
N THR A 8 -25.80 -6.42 53.11
CA THR A 8 -26.69 -6.99 52.10
C THR A 8 -26.63 -6.10 50.86
N THR A 9 -25.79 -6.45 49.89
CA THR A 9 -25.83 -5.83 48.57
C THR A 9 -27.08 -6.33 47.85
N LEU A 10 -28.05 -5.43 47.71
CA LEU A 10 -29.26 -5.62 46.91
C LEU A 10 -28.86 -6.04 45.48
N LEU A 11 -29.20 -7.27 45.10
CA LEU A 11 -29.30 -7.64 43.70
C LEU A 11 -30.36 -6.74 43.06
N SER A 12 -29.92 -5.80 42.23
CA SER A 12 -30.80 -5.23 41.22
C SER A 12 -31.16 -6.35 40.26
N THR A 13 -32.35 -6.91 40.41
CA THR A 13 -32.99 -7.72 39.39
C THR A 13 -33.22 -6.83 38.17
N VAL A 14 -32.24 -6.84 37.26
CA VAL A 14 -32.44 -6.40 35.89
C VAL A 14 -33.48 -7.35 35.31
N ASP A 15 -34.61 -6.77 34.96
CA ASP A 15 -35.71 -7.40 34.25
C ASP A 15 -35.17 -8.18 33.04
N GLN A 16 -35.01 -9.49 33.19
CA GLN A 16 -34.64 -10.39 32.11
C GLN A 16 -35.88 -10.54 31.23
N GLY A 17 -36.01 -9.64 30.26
CA GLY A 17 -36.74 -9.95 29.04
C GLY A 17 -36.22 -11.29 28.51
N GLY A 18 -37.12 -12.23 28.23
CA GLY A 18 -36.86 -13.61 27.84
C GLY A 18 -36.14 -13.80 26.50
N GLY A 19 -35.05 -13.07 26.28
CA GLY A 19 -34.11 -13.28 25.19
C GLY A 19 -33.05 -14.29 25.61
N THR A 20 -32.98 -15.41 24.90
CA THR A 20 -31.86 -16.35 25.02
C THR A 20 -30.57 -15.65 24.62
N ALA A 21 -29.58 -15.60 25.53
CA ALA A 21 -28.29 -15.00 25.25
C ALA A 21 -27.52 -15.80 24.18
N ILE A 22 -26.75 -15.11 23.32
CA ILE A 22 -25.93 -15.76 22.28
C ILE A 22 -24.90 -16.74 22.85
N SER A 23 -24.50 -16.56 24.12
CA SER A 23 -23.61 -17.46 24.85
C SER A 23 -24.20 -18.86 25.09
N VAL A 24 -25.52 -19.01 24.95
CA VAL A 24 -26.22 -20.31 25.06
C VAL A 24 -26.11 -21.12 23.77
N VAL A 25 -25.81 -20.47 22.63
CA VAL A 25 -25.63 -21.15 21.35
C VAL A 25 -24.33 -21.96 21.37
N HIS A 26 -24.37 -23.18 20.84
CA HIS A 26 -23.20 -24.05 20.78
C HIS A 26 -22.06 -23.40 19.97
N PRO A 27 -20.81 -23.43 20.46
CA PRO A 27 -19.65 -22.85 19.78
C PRO A 27 -19.51 -23.24 18.31
N ASP A 28 -19.76 -24.51 17.96
CA ASP A 28 -19.67 -24.97 16.57
C ASP A 28 -20.67 -24.30 15.64
N ILE A 29 -21.88 -23.95 16.13
CA ILE A 29 -22.87 -23.24 15.33
C ILE A 29 -22.37 -21.81 15.05
N ILE A 30 -21.79 -21.17 16.06
CA ILE A 30 -21.19 -19.84 15.92
C ILE A 30 -20.04 -19.90 14.91
N LEU A 31 -19.12 -20.86 15.06
CA LEU A 31 -17.97 -21.01 14.16
C LEU A 31 -18.39 -21.30 12.72
N THR A 32 -19.26 -22.29 12.51
CA THR A 32 -19.53 -22.84 11.17
C THR A 32 -20.63 -22.11 10.39
N HIS A 33 -21.59 -21.49 11.08
CA HIS A 33 -22.74 -20.83 10.43
C HIS A 33 -22.77 -19.31 10.60
N VAL A 34 -22.13 -18.75 11.62
CA VAL A 34 -22.09 -17.30 11.86
C VAL A 34 -20.76 -16.72 11.40
N PHE A 35 -19.64 -17.16 11.98
CA PHE A 35 -18.32 -16.55 11.73
C PHE A 35 -17.80 -16.77 10.32
N THR A 36 -18.13 -17.89 9.67
CA THR A 36 -17.82 -18.15 8.25
C THR A 36 -18.48 -17.16 7.27
N ARG A 37 -19.45 -16.37 7.73
CA ARG A 37 -20.16 -15.37 6.91
C ARG A 37 -19.71 -13.94 7.17
N LEU A 38 -18.81 -13.73 8.15
CA LEU A 38 -18.32 -12.41 8.52
C LEU A 38 -17.06 -12.07 7.71
N ASP A 39 -16.93 -10.81 7.33
CA ASP A 39 -15.66 -10.29 6.82
C ASP A 39 -14.65 -10.08 7.96
N GLY A 40 -13.38 -9.92 7.63
CA GLY A 40 -12.31 -9.75 8.63
C GLY A 40 -12.59 -8.65 9.67
N PRO A 41 -13.01 -7.43 9.27
CA PRO A 41 -13.33 -6.36 10.22
C PRO A 41 -14.52 -6.67 11.13
N THR A 42 -15.58 -7.29 10.59
CA THR A 42 -16.75 -7.66 11.40
C THR A 42 -16.41 -8.81 12.35
N LEU A 43 -15.60 -9.79 11.93
CA LEU A 43 -15.10 -10.85 12.80
C LEU A 43 -14.23 -10.29 13.93
N ALA A 44 -13.33 -9.34 13.62
CA ALA A 44 -12.53 -8.65 14.63
C ALA A 44 -13.40 -7.84 15.61
N SER A 45 -14.48 -7.21 15.13
CA SER A 45 -15.43 -6.51 15.99
C SER A 45 -16.22 -7.48 16.89
N ALA A 46 -16.64 -8.62 16.36
CA ALA A 46 -17.32 -9.67 17.13
C ALA A 46 -16.40 -10.26 18.21
N ALA A 47 -15.11 -10.45 17.90
CA ALA A 47 -14.12 -10.92 18.86
C ALA A 47 -14.02 -10.03 20.12
N CYS A 48 -14.29 -8.73 19.99
CA CYS A 48 -14.23 -7.77 21.09
C CYS A 48 -15.47 -7.79 22.00
N SER A 49 -16.54 -8.51 21.65
CA SER A 49 -17.78 -8.45 22.44
C SER A 49 -17.76 -9.30 23.71
N SER A 50 -16.98 -10.39 23.73
CA SER A 50 -16.83 -11.27 24.90
C SER A 50 -15.60 -12.16 24.78
N SER A 51 -15.14 -12.75 25.89
CA SER A 51 -14.04 -13.72 25.89
C SER A 51 -14.35 -14.98 25.08
N GLN A 52 -15.62 -15.42 25.06
CA GLN A 52 -16.07 -16.54 24.23
C GLN A 52 -15.92 -16.23 22.74
N MET A 53 -16.40 -15.05 22.30
CA MET A 53 -16.30 -14.65 20.89
C MET A 53 -14.84 -14.42 20.49
N GLN A 54 -14.04 -13.85 21.38
CA GLN A 54 -12.59 -13.72 21.19
C GLN A 54 -11.95 -15.08 20.93
N ALA A 55 -12.17 -16.06 21.81
CA ALA A 55 -11.57 -17.40 21.70
C ALA A 55 -12.01 -18.14 20.43
N LEU A 56 -13.28 -18.02 20.03
CA LEU A 56 -13.76 -18.61 18.78
C LEU A 56 -13.18 -17.90 17.55
N SER A 57 -12.98 -16.58 17.63
CA SER A 57 -12.43 -15.81 16.52
C SER A 57 -10.97 -16.11 16.23
N THR A 58 -10.22 -16.79 17.12
CA THR A 58 -8.80 -17.10 16.87
C THR A 58 -8.57 -18.33 15.99
N GLU A 59 -9.64 -18.98 15.51
CA GLU A 59 -9.55 -20.14 14.63
C GLU A 59 -8.83 -19.80 13.32
N GLU A 60 -7.71 -20.47 13.05
CA GLU A 60 -6.82 -20.15 11.92
C GLU A 60 -7.52 -20.37 10.58
N LYS A 61 -8.38 -21.39 10.47
CA LYS A 61 -9.13 -21.66 9.24
C LYS A 61 -10.02 -20.48 8.85
N LEU A 62 -10.67 -19.81 9.82
CA LEU A 62 -11.52 -18.64 9.53
C LEU A 62 -10.69 -17.52 8.88
N TRP A 63 -9.55 -17.17 9.48
CA TRP A 63 -8.69 -16.12 8.95
C TRP A 63 -8.07 -16.50 7.62
N ARG A 64 -7.67 -17.77 7.43
CA ARG A 64 -7.19 -18.24 6.13
C ARG A 64 -8.25 -18.08 5.04
N ASP A 65 -9.48 -18.51 5.31
CA ASP A 65 -10.57 -18.44 4.33
C ASP A 65 -10.97 -16.97 4.05
N ILE A 66 -10.93 -16.08 5.07
CA ILE A 66 -11.11 -14.63 4.91
C ILE A 66 -9.99 -14.02 4.07
N CYS A 67 -8.74 -14.36 4.35
CA CYS A 67 -7.61 -13.79 3.61
C CYS A 67 -7.62 -14.28 2.16
N ALA A 68 -7.91 -15.56 1.90
CA ALA A 68 -7.97 -16.12 0.54
C ALA A 68 -9.13 -15.56 -0.30
N SER A 69 -10.26 -15.24 0.35
CA SER A 69 -11.38 -14.55 -0.33
C SER A 69 -11.12 -13.06 -0.55
N THR A 70 -10.30 -12.42 0.28
CA THR A 70 -9.93 -11.01 0.13
C THR A 70 -8.80 -10.80 -0.89
N TRP A 71 -7.81 -11.69 -0.88
CA TRP A 71 -6.60 -11.64 -1.70
C TRP A 71 -6.29 -13.02 -2.29
N PRO A 72 -6.87 -13.36 -3.45
CA PRO A 72 -6.71 -14.68 -4.06
C PRO A 72 -5.26 -15.11 -4.29
N SER A 73 -4.34 -14.16 -4.52
CA SER A 73 -2.91 -14.43 -4.73
C SER A 73 -2.25 -15.16 -3.57
N ILE A 74 -2.77 -15.04 -2.33
CA ILE A 74 -2.17 -15.70 -1.16
C ILE A 74 -2.42 -17.21 -1.11
N ASP A 75 -3.34 -17.74 -1.93
CA ASP A 75 -3.60 -19.18 -1.99
C ASP A 75 -2.40 -19.96 -2.57
N HIS A 76 -1.44 -19.24 -3.14
CA HIS A 76 -0.18 -19.79 -3.61
C HIS A 76 0.52 -20.61 -2.51
N PRO A 77 0.98 -21.86 -2.81
CA PRO A 77 1.50 -22.77 -1.79
C PRO A 77 2.63 -22.19 -0.93
N ARG A 78 3.53 -21.42 -1.55
CA ARG A 78 4.62 -20.76 -0.83
C ARG A 78 4.12 -19.69 0.14
N LEU A 79 3.18 -18.85 -0.30
CA LEU A 79 2.64 -17.78 0.55
C LEU A 79 1.84 -18.36 1.71
N ARG A 80 1.03 -19.41 1.46
CA ARG A 80 0.34 -20.15 2.53
C ARG A 80 1.32 -20.64 3.60
N HIS A 81 2.43 -21.24 3.18
CA HIS A 81 3.45 -21.73 4.12
C HIS A 81 4.09 -20.56 4.91
N VAL A 82 4.51 -19.50 4.23
CA VAL A 82 5.11 -18.32 4.87
C VAL A 82 4.15 -17.67 5.86
N ILE A 83 2.90 -17.39 5.45
CA ILE A 83 1.88 -16.76 6.27
C ILE A 83 1.53 -17.64 7.49
N SER A 84 1.45 -18.96 7.32
CA SER A 84 1.20 -19.87 8.45
C SER A 84 2.30 -19.83 9.53
N SER A 85 3.50 -19.34 9.19
CA SER A 85 4.61 -19.19 10.13
C SER A 85 4.59 -17.89 10.93
N PHE A 86 3.66 -16.97 10.63
CA PHE A 86 3.48 -15.70 11.34
C PHE A 86 3.05 -15.93 12.80
N PRO A 87 3.31 -14.98 13.73
CA PRO A 87 3.00 -15.15 15.15
C PRO A 87 1.54 -15.58 15.46
N ALA A 88 0.57 -15.09 14.68
CA ALA A 88 -0.82 -15.54 14.71
C ALA A 88 -1.34 -15.88 13.29
N GLY A 89 -0.49 -16.50 12.46
CA GLY A 89 -0.86 -17.01 11.15
C GLY A 89 -1.54 -15.98 10.24
N HIS A 90 -2.64 -16.39 9.61
CA HIS A 90 -3.42 -15.55 8.70
C HIS A 90 -4.09 -14.36 9.40
N ARG A 91 -4.34 -14.44 10.71
CA ARG A 91 -4.88 -13.31 11.48
C ARG A 91 -3.88 -12.17 11.58
N SER A 92 -2.61 -12.48 11.86
CA SER A 92 -1.52 -11.49 11.85
C SER A 92 -1.36 -10.89 10.46
N PHE A 93 -1.33 -11.74 9.42
CA PHE A 93 -1.23 -11.28 8.04
C PHE A 93 -2.38 -10.35 7.63
N PHE A 94 -3.62 -10.66 8.02
CA PHE A 94 -4.77 -9.80 7.76
C PHE A 94 -4.60 -8.44 8.43
N SER A 95 -4.24 -8.41 9.71
CA SER A 95 -4.01 -7.17 10.47
C SER A 95 -2.84 -6.35 9.91
N ASP A 96 -1.84 -7.01 9.35
CA ASP A 96 -0.68 -6.38 8.73
C ASP A 96 -1.02 -5.80 7.34
N SER A 97 -1.96 -6.41 6.61
CA SER A 97 -2.32 -6.02 5.24
C SER A 97 -3.57 -5.14 5.16
N PHE A 98 -4.38 -5.10 6.22
CA PHE A 98 -5.62 -4.33 6.30
C PHE A 98 -5.79 -3.72 7.71
N PRO A 99 -6.29 -2.48 7.84
CA PRO A 99 -6.60 -1.51 6.78
C PRO A 99 -5.37 -0.87 6.10
N ALA A 100 -5.58 0.19 5.34
CA ALA A 100 -4.53 0.92 4.63
C ALA A 100 -3.35 1.32 5.53
N LEU A 101 -2.13 1.15 4.99
CA LEU A 101 -0.89 1.52 5.63
C LEU A 101 -0.74 3.06 5.69
N ASP A 102 -0.42 3.57 6.87
CA ASP A 102 -0.13 4.98 7.15
C ASP A 102 1.26 5.10 7.83
N HIS A 103 2.30 5.26 7.01
CA HIS A 103 3.67 5.45 7.46
C HIS A 103 4.15 6.88 7.19
N ARG A 104 3.77 7.83 8.07
CA ARG A 104 4.12 9.26 7.94
C ARG A 104 5.17 9.77 8.92
N SER A 105 5.46 9.01 9.97
CA SER A 105 6.44 9.41 10.97
C SER A 105 7.76 8.72 10.71
N LYS A 106 8.82 9.51 10.47
CA LYS A 106 10.20 9.00 10.48
C LYS A 106 10.53 8.51 11.89
N LEU A 107 10.94 7.25 12.01
CA LEU A 107 11.57 6.78 13.25
C LEU A 107 13.02 7.25 13.25
N LYS A 108 13.45 7.85 14.36
CA LYS A 108 14.85 8.19 14.57
C LYS A 108 15.57 6.88 14.91
N ASN A 109 16.39 6.38 13.98
CA ASN A 109 17.19 5.15 14.05
C ASN A 109 16.48 3.90 13.51
N SER A 110 16.32 3.82 12.19
CA SER A 110 16.00 2.54 11.53
C SER A 110 17.27 1.69 11.47
N ASP A 111 17.22 0.49 12.04
CA ASP A 111 18.36 -0.42 12.06
C ASP A 111 18.55 -1.06 10.68
N ARG A 112 19.60 -0.61 9.98
CA ARG A 112 20.02 -1.13 8.67
C ARG A 112 20.68 -2.52 8.76
N SER A 113 20.92 -3.06 9.96
CA SER A 113 21.69 -4.29 10.14
C SER A 113 20.94 -5.57 9.75
N SER A 114 19.61 -5.51 9.59
CA SER A 114 18.76 -6.64 9.20
C SER A 114 17.77 -6.25 8.10
N LEU A 115 18.29 -5.98 6.90
CA LEU A 115 17.44 -5.83 5.73
C LEU A 115 16.85 -7.18 5.31
N PRO A 116 15.63 -7.21 4.76
CA PRO A 116 15.05 -8.43 4.21
C PRO A 116 15.99 -9.00 3.14
N LEU A 117 16.25 -10.30 3.18
CA LEU A 117 17.02 -11.03 2.15
C LEU A 117 16.16 -11.45 0.96
N GLU A 118 14.84 -11.47 1.19
CA GLU A 118 13.83 -11.76 0.19
C GLU A 118 12.57 -10.95 0.52
N LEU A 119 11.86 -10.52 -0.53
CA LEU A 119 10.50 -10.02 -0.44
C LEU A 119 9.58 -10.81 -1.37
N LEU A 120 8.38 -11.11 -0.90
CA LEU A 120 7.32 -11.70 -1.72
C LEU A 120 6.24 -10.65 -1.95
N SER A 121 5.72 -10.56 -3.16
CA SER A 121 4.60 -9.69 -3.52
C SER A 121 3.38 -10.53 -3.90
N ALA A 122 2.26 -10.28 -3.24
CA ALA A 122 0.94 -10.82 -3.54
C ALA A 122 0.12 -9.69 -4.18
N VAL A 123 -0.27 -9.86 -5.44
CA VAL A 123 -0.91 -8.79 -6.22
C VAL A 123 -2.23 -9.26 -6.79
N ASP A 124 -3.30 -8.54 -6.48
CA ASP A 124 -4.65 -8.83 -6.94
C ASP A 124 -5.33 -7.55 -7.46
N VAL A 125 -5.87 -7.62 -8.68
CA VAL A 125 -6.64 -6.55 -9.32
C VAL A 125 -8.07 -7.05 -9.53
N HIS A 126 -9.02 -6.27 -9.04
CA HIS A 126 -10.44 -6.55 -9.17
C HIS A 126 -11.15 -5.44 -9.94
N TYR A 127 -12.13 -5.81 -10.76
CA TYR A 127 -13.05 -4.90 -11.43
C TYR A 127 -14.48 -5.25 -11.04
N LYS A 128 -15.22 -4.30 -10.47
CA LYS A 128 -16.58 -4.50 -9.95
C LYS A 128 -16.68 -5.65 -8.93
N GLY A 129 -15.60 -5.89 -8.18
CA GLY A 129 -15.50 -6.98 -7.20
C GLY A 129 -15.04 -8.32 -7.78
N GLU A 130 -14.98 -8.46 -9.10
CA GLU A 130 -14.52 -9.69 -9.76
C GLU A 130 -13.01 -9.64 -10.01
N LEU A 131 -12.33 -10.77 -9.82
CA LEU A 131 -10.89 -10.88 -10.03
C LEU A 131 -10.53 -10.79 -11.52
N VAL A 132 -9.64 -9.87 -11.88
CA VAL A 132 -9.16 -9.67 -13.26
C VAL A 132 -7.71 -10.11 -13.41
N PHE A 133 -6.90 -9.94 -12.36
CA PHE A 133 -5.50 -10.31 -12.36
C PHE A 133 -5.08 -10.75 -10.95
N SER A 134 -4.30 -11.82 -10.85
CA SER A 134 -3.73 -12.30 -9.60
C SER A 134 -2.36 -12.92 -9.89
N ARG A 135 -1.31 -12.46 -9.19
CA ARG A 135 0.05 -12.98 -9.36
C ARG A 135 0.83 -12.91 -8.06
N VAL A 136 1.78 -13.82 -7.92
CA VAL A 136 2.80 -13.78 -6.88
C VAL A 136 4.14 -13.52 -7.55
N TYR A 137 4.94 -12.62 -6.96
CA TYR A 137 6.28 -12.33 -7.39
C TYR A 137 7.26 -12.51 -6.24
N GLU A 138 8.41 -13.09 -6.54
CA GLU A 138 9.44 -13.42 -5.56
C GLU A 138 10.68 -12.61 -5.92
N MET A 139 11.17 -11.82 -4.97
CA MET A 139 12.27 -10.90 -5.19
C MET A 139 13.41 -11.22 -4.24
N GLU A 140 14.54 -11.63 -4.80
CA GLU A 140 15.78 -11.76 -4.06
C GLU A 140 16.38 -10.36 -3.82
N THR A 141 16.57 -9.99 -2.56
CA THR A 141 16.99 -8.64 -2.18
C THR A 141 18.38 -8.60 -1.54
N ALA A 142 19.01 -9.76 -1.38
CA ALA A 142 20.34 -9.91 -0.77
C ALA A 142 21.50 -9.48 -1.69
N SER A 143 21.30 -9.45 -3.01
CA SER A 143 22.38 -9.16 -3.95
C SER A 143 22.82 -7.70 -3.86
N GLU A 144 24.15 -7.44 -3.89
CA GLU A 144 24.66 -6.07 -3.95
C GLU A 144 24.10 -5.32 -5.16
N TRP A 145 23.95 -6.00 -6.30
CA TRP A 145 23.34 -5.42 -7.49
C TRP A 145 21.95 -4.86 -7.22
N PHE A 146 21.09 -5.61 -6.52
CA PHE A 146 19.76 -5.15 -6.14
C PHE A 146 19.85 -3.88 -5.29
N LEU A 147 20.73 -3.86 -4.29
CA LEU A 147 20.87 -2.74 -3.36
C LEU A 147 21.23 -1.42 -4.06
N TRP A 148 21.96 -1.48 -5.19
CA TRP A 148 22.35 -0.31 -5.98
C TRP A 148 21.44 -0.03 -7.17
N SER A 149 20.67 -1.02 -7.63
CA SER A 149 19.73 -0.88 -8.76
C SER A 149 18.45 -0.15 -8.35
N PRO A 150 17.76 0.54 -9.28
CA PRO A 150 16.43 1.07 -9.03
C PRO A 150 15.45 -0.01 -8.56
N PHE A 151 14.68 0.28 -7.51
CA PHE A 151 13.61 -0.60 -7.05
C PHE A 151 12.46 -0.55 -8.06
N LEU A 152 12.29 -1.65 -8.80
CA LEU A 152 11.26 -1.85 -9.79
C LEU A 152 10.84 -3.32 -9.73
N VAL A 153 9.53 -3.55 -9.62
CA VAL A 153 8.94 -4.88 -9.80
C VAL A 153 7.98 -4.79 -10.96
N ASP A 154 8.22 -5.53 -12.02
CA ASP A 154 7.28 -5.67 -13.13
C ASP A 154 6.74 -7.10 -13.13
N LEU A 155 5.42 -7.22 -13.11
CA LEU A 155 4.76 -8.52 -13.06
C LEU A 155 4.49 -9.08 -14.44
N LEU A 156 4.50 -8.28 -15.50
CA LEU A 156 4.21 -8.75 -16.86
C LEU A 156 5.48 -8.67 -17.70
N GLU A 157 5.75 -9.73 -18.47
CA GLU A 157 6.85 -9.67 -19.43
C GLU A 157 6.51 -8.70 -20.58
N GLN A 158 7.52 -8.14 -21.25
CA GLN A 158 7.37 -7.10 -22.28
C GLN A 158 6.41 -7.44 -23.45
N LYS A 159 6.03 -8.71 -23.62
CA LYS A 159 5.09 -9.20 -24.65
C LYS A 159 3.85 -9.87 -24.08
N GLU A 160 3.77 -10.01 -22.76
CA GLU A 160 2.62 -10.58 -22.09
C GLU A 160 1.50 -9.53 -22.08
N SER A 161 0.29 -9.95 -22.44
CA SER A 161 -0.90 -9.11 -22.27
C SER A 161 -2.06 -9.98 -21.87
N ILE A 162 -2.77 -9.59 -20.82
CA ILE A 162 -3.88 -10.36 -20.28
C ILE A 162 -5.18 -9.71 -20.71
N GLN A 163 -6.00 -10.45 -21.45
CA GLN A 163 -7.32 -10.01 -21.85
C GLN A 163 -8.20 -9.87 -20.62
N THR A 164 -8.84 -8.71 -20.48
CA THR A 164 -9.72 -8.42 -19.34
C THR A 164 -11.16 -8.36 -19.82
N PRO A 165 -12.15 -8.69 -18.96
CA PRO A 165 -13.57 -8.58 -19.31
C PRO A 165 -14.05 -7.12 -19.46
N ILE A 166 -13.15 -6.15 -19.27
CA ILE A 166 -13.44 -4.73 -19.30
C ILE A 166 -13.55 -4.29 -20.77
N ARG A 167 -14.70 -3.75 -21.15
CA ARG A 167 -14.95 -3.21 -22.49
C ARG A 167 -14.76 -1.70 -22.48
N LEU A 168 -14.01 -1.18 -23.45
CA LEU A 168 -13.81 0.26 -23.61
C LEU A 168 -15.09 0.89 -24.20
N LEU A 169 -15.77 1.74 -23.44
CA LEU A 169 -17.04 2.36 -23.83
C LEU A 169 -17.07 3.85 -23.49
N GLY A 170 -17.47 4.68 -24.46
CA GLY A 170 -17.86 6.08 -24.24
C GLY A 170 -16.72 7.11 -24.30
N GLU A 171 -17.03 8.32 -23.84
CA GLU A 171 -16.07 9.43 -23.73
C GLU A 171 -15.07 9.19 -22.59
N ASP A 172 -13.81 9.62 -22.81
CA ASP A 172 -12.70 9.38 -21.88
C ASP A 172 -12.99 9.83 -20.43
N GLN A 173 -13.69 10.95 -20.21
CA GLN A 173 -13.95 11.47 -18.85
C GLN A 173 -14.88 10.57 -18.03
N GLU A 174 -16.01 10.16 -18.59
CA GLU A 174 -16.95 9.26 -17.90
C GLU A 174 -16.31 7.90 -17.67
N TRP A 175 -15.53 7.44 -18.64
CA TRP A 175 -14.83 6.17 -18.56
C TRP A 175 -13.72 6.17 -17.50
N PHE A 176 -12.91 7.22 -17.40
CA PHE A 176 -11.89 7.31 -16.34
C PHE A 176 -12.51 7.31 -14.96
N LYS A 177 -13.62 8.05 -14.77
CA LYS A 177 -14.37 8.02 -13.51
C LYS A 177 -14.91 6.62 -13.22
N HIS A 178 -15.44 5.93 -14.23
CA HIS A 178 -15.90 4.56 -14.09
C HIS A 178 -14.75 3.62 -13.65
N LEU A 179 -13.56 3.76 -14.22
CA LEU A 179 -12.39 2.97 -13.82
C LEU A 179 -11.95 3.30 -12.38
N GLU A 180 -11.90 4.57 -12.00
CA GLU A 180 -11.58 5.01 -10.63
C GLU A 180 -12.54 4.43 -9.57
N GLU A 181 -13.82 4.27 -9.92
CA GLU A 181 -14.85 3.78 -8.99
C GLU A 181 -14.92 2.26 -8.90
N ASN A 182 -14.55 1.55 -9.98
CA ASN A 182 -14.80 0.12 -10.12
C ASN A 182 -13.54 -0.75 -10.10
N LEU A 183 -12.34 -0.19 -10.34
CA LEU A 183 -11.09 -0.93 -10.18
C LEU A 183 -10.56 -0.80 -8.75
N THR A 184 -10.10 -1.93 -8.22
CA THR A 184 -9.36 -1.96 -6.95
C THR A 184 -8.14 -2.84 -7.07
N LEU A 185 -7.06 -2.45 -6.40
CA LEU A 185 -5.79 -3.17 -6.40
C LEU A 185 -5.30 -3.37 -4.97
N SER A 186 -4.76 -4.56 -4.70
CA SER A 186 -3.96 -4.82 -3.50
C SER A 186 -2.58 -5.26 -3.94
N TRP A 187 -1.55 -4.57 -3.46
CA TRP A 187 -0.16 -4.99 -3.60
C TRP A 187 0.41 -5.23 -2.21
N ILE A 188 0.42 -6.49 -1.77
CA ILE A 188 0.89 -6.86 -0.45
C ILE A 188 2.33 -7.32 -0.55
N VAL A 189 3.22 -6.57 0.08
CA VAL A 189 4.62 -6.97 0.26
C VAL A 189 4.72 -7.76 1.56
N ILE A 190 5.42 -8.89 1.51
CA ILE A 190 5.59 -9.86 2.59
C ILE A 190 7.08 -10.04 2.82
N ASP A 191 7.52 -9.86 4.06
CA ASP A 191 8.86 -10.23 4.52
C ASP A 191 8.77 -11.59 5.23
N PRO A 192 9.27 -12.68 4.62
CA PRO A 192 9.25 -14.01 5.24
C PRO A 192 10.14 -14.11 6.48
N THR A 193 11.19 -13.29 6.57
CA THR A 193 12.17 -13.32 7.66
C THR A 193 11.58 -12.70 8.91
N GLN A 194 11.00 -11.50 8.78
CA GLN A 194 10.35 -10.81 9.88
C GLN A 194 8.93 -11.30 10.16
N LYS A 195 8.35 -12.06 9.21
CA LYS A 195 6.97 -12.57 9.29
C LYS A 195 5.97 -11.43 9.41
N ARG A 196 6.17 -10.42 8.58
CA ARG A 196 5.34 -9.21 8.48
C ARG A 196 4.89 -8.99 7.06
N ALA A 197 3.80 -8.25 6.91
CA ALA A 197 3.31 -7.81 5.62
C ALA A 197 2.81 -6.37 5.65
N ALA A 198 2.69 -5.76 4.48
CA ALA A 198 1.96 -4.52 4.31
C ALA A 198 1.37 -4.42 2.90
N ASN A 199 0.14 -3.94 2.82
CA ASN A 199 -0.40 -3.47 1.55
C ASN A 199 0.18 -2.08 1.24
N VAL A 200 0.97 -1.99 0.17
CA VAL A 200 1.68 -0.78 -0.22
C VAL A 200 0.97 0.00 -1.33
N SER A 201 -0.11 -0.54 -1.89
CA SER A 201 -0.95 0.18 -2.85
C SER A 201 -2.04 0.99 -2.17
N SER A 202 -2.53 2.02 -2.85
CA SER A 202 -3.87 2.52 -2.58
C SER A 202 -4.89 1.46 -3.01
N ARG A 203 -6.04 1.40 -2.35
CA ARG A 203 -7.09 0.44 -2.73
C ARG A 203 -7.71 0.80 -4.08
N ARG A 204 -7.84 2.09 -4.36
CA ARG A 204 -8.40 2.65 -5.59
C ARG A 204 -7.35 3.46 -6.35
N PRO A 205 -7.52 3.64 -7.67
CA PRO A 205 -6.64 4.52 -8.44
C PRO A 205 -6.67 5.94 -7.85
N VAL A 206 -5.50 6.55 -7.72
CA VAL A 206 -5.36 7.97 -7.36
C VAL A 206 -5.32 8.87 -8.60
N SER A 207 -5.01 8.29 -9.76
CA SER A 207 -4.97 8.97 -11.05
C SER A 207 -5.26 7.98 -12.18
N VAL A 208 -6.02 8.41 -13.17
CA VAL A 208 -6.28 7.68 -14.42
C VAL A 208 -6.02 8.63 -15.58
N GLN A 209 -5.12 8.24 -16.48
CA GLN A 209 -4.69 9.08 -17.59
C GLN A 209 -4.54 8.24 -18.85
N ARG A 210 -4.78 8.88 -20.00
CA ARG A 210 -4.48 8.28 -21.30
C ARG A 210 -3.09 8.70 -21.74
N HIS A 211 -2.25 7.70 -22.02
CA HIS A 211 -0.92 7.95 -22.54
C HIS A 211 -1.03 8.55 -23.95
N TRP A 212 -0.51 9.76 -24.14
CA TRP A 212 -0.67 10.53 -25.38
C TRP A 212 -0.11 9.83 -26.63
N LEU A 213 0.97 9.06 -26.49
CA LEU A 213 1.61 8.36 -27.62
C LEU A 213 0.94 7.03 -27.97
N THR A 214 0.79 6.12 -26.99
CA THR A 214 0.28 4.76 -27.21
C THR A 214 -1.25 4.72 -27.22
N GLY A 215 -1.91 5.71 -26.62
CA GLY A 215 -3.35 5.71 -26.40
C GLY A 215 -3.80 4.74 -25.31
N ASP A 216 -2.88 4.07 -24.61
CA ASP A 216 -3.19 3.17 -23.50
C ASP A 216 -3.67 3.96 -22.28
N ILE A 217 -4.45 3.31 -21.43
CA ILE A 217 -4.93 3.87 -20.17
C ILE A 217 -4.00 3.44 -19.05
N GLN A 218 -3.36 4.43 -18.44
CA GLN A 218 -2.51 4.26 -17.27
C GLN A 218 -3.32 4.58 -16.02
N LEU A 219 -3.42 3.61 -15.12
CA LEU A 219 -3.95 3.79 -13.77
C LEU A 219 -2.81 3.80 -12.79
N GLN A 220 -2.79 4.81 -11.92
CA GLN A 220 -1.82 4.92 -10.86
C GLN A 220 -2.51 4.68 -9.53
N PHE A 221 -1.93 3.77 -8.76
CA PHE A 221 -2.23 3.56 -7.35
C PHE A 221 -1.00 4.01 -6.58
N ALA A 222 -1.18 4.67 -5.44
CA ALA A 222 -0.04 5.23 -4.72
C ALA A 222 -0.26 5.27 -3.22
N ASN A 223 0.78 4.90 -2.48
CA ASN A 223 0.88 5.18 -1.06
C ASN A 223 2.07 6.10 -0.79
N ILE A 224 1.85 7.14 -0.01
CA ILE A 224 2.88 8.13 0.34
C ILE A 224 3.44 7.78 1.72
N MET A 225 4.73 7.47 1.74
CA MET A 225 5.47 7.03 2.92
C MET A 225 6.50 8.08 3.32
N ALA A 226 6.90 8.10 4.59
CA ALA A 226 8.05 8.86 5.03
C ALA A 226 9.33 8.24 4.45
N GLY A 227 10.22 9.06 3.88
CA GLY A 227 11.52 8.57 3.42
C GLY A 227 12.58 8.58 4.53
N ASP A 228 13.74 7.98 4.26
CA ASP A 228 14.81 7.82 5.25
C ASP A 228 15.69 9.08 5.40
N THR A 229 15.85 9.88 4.33
CA THR A 229 16.81 11.01 4.32
C THR A 229 16.12 12.38 4.26
N ALA A 230 16.86 13.45 4.55
CA ALA A 230 16.35 14.82 4.45
C ALA A 230 16.01 15.24 3.00
N SER A 231 16.64 14.62 2.00
CA SER A 231 16.32 14.81 0.58
C SER A 231 15.12 13.98 0.12
N SER A 232 14.76 12.91 0.85
CA SER A 232 13.56 12.10 0.62
C SER A 232 12.60 12.29 1.79
N GLU A 233 12.03 13.48 1.93
CA GLU A 233 11.07 13.74 3.00
C GLU A 233 9.88 12.76 2.91
N PHE A 234 9.35 12.63 1.70
CA PHE A 234 8.32 11.67 1.33
C PHE A 234 8.77 10.83 0.13
N VAL A 235 8.28 9.61 0.11
CA VAL A 235 8.52 8.62 -0.94
C VAL A 235 7.17 8.09 -1.40
N GLN A 236 7.00 8.04 -2.71
CA GLN A 236 5.84 7.45 -3.33
C GLN A 236 6.12 5.97 -3.62
N CYS A 237 5.31 5.08 -3.03
CA CYS A 237 5.15 3.72 -3.49
C CYS A 237 4.09 3.72 -4.59
N GLY A 238 4.52 3.77 -5.84
CA GLY A 238 3.65 3.89 -7.00
C GLY A 238 3.44 2.53 -7.66
N VAL A 239 2.19 2.07 -7.73
CA VAL A 239 1.82 0.96 -8.60
C VAL A 239 1.21 1.54 -9.88
N VAL A 240 1.73 1.11 -11.02
CA VAL A 240 1.27 1.49 -12.34
C VAL A 240 0.61 0.28 -12.99
N VAL A 241 -0.61 0.49 -13.46
CA VAL A 241 -1.35 -0.49 -14.24
C VAL A 241 -1.62 0.09 -15.61
N ASN A 242 -1.01 -0.48 -16.65
CA ASN A 242 -1.20 -0.02 -18.02
C ASN A 242 -2.12 -0.95 -18.77
N CYS A 243 -3.15 -0.37 -19.39
CA CYS A 243 -4.20 -1.10 -20.07
C CYS A 243 -4.36 -0.61 -21.50
N GLY A 244 -4.06 -1.48 -22.46
CA GLY A 244 -4.25 -1.19 -23.88
C GLY A 244 -5.57 -1.71 -24.41
N GLY A 245 -6.06 -1.13 -25.49
CA GLY A 245 -7.29 -1.60 -26.13
C GLY A 245 -7.71 -0.69 -27.28
N LYS A 246 -8.47 -1.25 -28.23
CA LYS A 246 -9.12 -0.44 -29.26
C LYS A 246 -10.49 0.00 -28.76
N GLU A 247 -10.96 1.15 -29.24
CA GLU A 247 -12.30 1.66 -28.93
C GLU A 247 -13.39 0.64 -29.31
N GLY A 248 -14.31 0.36 -28.39
CA GLY A 248 -15.34 -0.69 -28.54
C GLY A 248 -14.83 -2.13 -28.40
N GLY A 249 -13.54 -2.34 -28.19
CA GLY A 249 -12.91 -3.64 -27.98
C GLY A 249 -12.69 -4.01 -26.51
N GLU A 250 -12.11 -5.19 -26.30
CA GLU A 250 -11.71 -5.67 -24.98
C GLU A 250 -10.38 -5.06 -24.55
N MET A 251 -10.31 -4.67 -23.29
CA MET A 251 -9.13 -4.08 -22.68
C MET A 251 -8.14 -5.18 -22.31
N HIS A 252 -6.86 -4.93 -22.55
CA HIS A 252 -5.75 -5.82 -22.27
C HIS A 252 -4.85 -5.18 -21.24
N LEU A 253 -4.62 -5.88 -20.14
CA LEU A 253 -3.62 -5.51 -19.15
C LEU A 253 -2.24 -5.77 -19.74
N ARG A 254 -1.41 -4.73 -19.87
CA ARG A 254 -0.08 -4.78 -20.49
C ARG A 254 1.05 -4.63 -19.49
N GLU A 255 0.81 -3.91 -18.40
CA GLU A 255 1.81 -3.65 -17.38
C GLU A 255 1.13 -3.64 -16.01
N VAL A 256 1.78 -4.28 -15.03
CA VAL A 256 1.46 -4.13 -13.62
C VAL A 256 2.79 -4.05 -12.90
N SER A 257 3.21 -2.83 -12.58
CA SER A 257 4.53 -2.54 -12.03
C SER A 257 4.46 -1.76 -10.73
N LEU A 258 5.45 -1.95 -9.86
CA LEU A 258 5.65 -1.22 -8.61
C LEU A 258 7.00 -0.50 -8.65
N VAL A 259 6.98 0.79 -8.34
CA VAL A 259 8.15 1.66 -8.25
C VAL A 259 8.18 2.43 -6.93
N MET A 260 9.39 2.73 -6.46
CA MET A 260 9.64 3.60 -5.32
C MET A 260 10.31 4.88 -5.81
N GLU A 261 9.62 6.02 -5.67
CA GLU A 261 10.11 7.31 -6.17
C GLU A 261 10.24 8.36 -5.06
N ASP A 262 11.28 9.18 -5.14
CA ASP A 262 11.41 10.36 -4.28
C ASP A 262 10.60 11.58 -4.78
N MET A 263 10.70 12.69 -4.04
CA MET A 263 10.08 13.97 -4.38
C MET A 263 10.59 14.55 -5.69
N GLU A 264 11.74 14.14 -6.20
CA GLU A 264 12.28 14.56 -7.48
C GLU A 264 11.71 13.71 -8.64
N GLY A 265 11.17 12.53 -8.34
CA GLY A 265 10.77 11.51 -9.33
C GLY A 265 11.93 10.62 -9.76
N LYS A 266 12.99 10.58 -8.97
CA LYS A 266 14.08 9.62 -9.14
C LYS A 266 13.67 8.32 -8.44
N HIS A 267 13.93 7.20 -9.10
CA HIS A 267 13.73 5.90 -8.49
C HIS A 267 14.73 5.71 -7.35
N LEU A 268 14.23 5.27 -6.21
CA LEU A 268 15.07 4.82 -5.11
C LEU A 268 15.79 3.54 -5.49
N ASN A 269 16.99 3.34 -4.96
CA ASN A 269 17.67 2.06 -5.11
C ASN A 269 17.01 0.99 -4.21
N GLY A 270 17.37 -0.28 -4.43
CA GLY A 270 16.85 -1.40 -3.65
C GLY A 270 17.12 -1.23 -2.15
N GLY A 271 18.32 -0.83 -1.74
CA GLY A 271 18.70 -0.72 -0.34
C GLY A 271 17.87 0.32 0.43
N ASP A 272 17.76 1.54 -0.11
CA ASP A 272 16.96 2.62 0.48
C ASP A 272 15.47 2.25 0.49
N SER A 273 14.99 1.55 -0.54
CA SER A 273 13.61 1.07 -0.60
C SER A 273 13.30 0.01 0.47
N LEU A 274 14.23 -0.93 0.71
CA LEU A 274 14.08 -1.95 1.77
C LEU A 274 14.01 -1.33 3.16
N VAL A 275 14.81 -0.29 3.44
CA VAL A 275 14.76 0.42 4.73
C VAL A 275 13.36 0.99 4.96
N ILE A 276 12.80 1.66 3.96
CA ILE A 276 11.47 2.27 4.05
C ILE A 276 10.38 1.20 4.17
N LEU A 277 10.44 0.14 3.38
CA LEU A 277 9.44 -0.94 3.41
C LEU A 277 9.47 -1.69 4.75
N LYS A 278 10.66 -2.02 5.26
CA LYS A 278 10.84 -2.62 6.59
C LYS A 278 10.22 -1.75 7.67
N GLU A 279 10.61 -0.47 7.71
CA GLU A 279 10.11 0.48 8.69
C GLU A 279 8.58 0.63 8.59
N ALA A 280 8.04 0.71 7.38
CA ALA A 280 6.59 0.79 7.17
C ALA A 280 5.84 -0.46 7.64
N MET A 281 6.40 -1.65 7.44
CA MET A 281 5.85 -2.90 7.97
C MET A 281 5.90 -2.92 9.50
N GLU A 282 7.02 -2.51 10.10
CA GLU A 282 7.25 -2.55 11.55
C GLU A 282 6.45 -1.51 12.33
N SER A 283 6.50 -0.24 11.91
CA SER A 283 6.02 0.92 12.67
C SER A 283 4.85 1.67 12.02
N GLY A 284 4.52 1.34 10.77
CA GLY A 284 3.41 1.96 10.04
C GLY A 284 2.07 1.71 10.74
N LYS A 285 1.27 2.77 10.90
CA LYS A 285 -0.08 2.64 11.47
C LYS A 285 -1.01 1.99 10.45
N ARG A 286 -2.01 1.25 10.91
CA ARG A 286 -3.10 0.75 10.06
C ARG A 286 -4.34 1.61 10.30
N LYS A 287 -4.75 2.36 9.29
CA LYS A 287 -5.84 3.33 9.39
C LYS A 287 -6.99 2.92 8.49
N LYS A 288 -8.21 2.89 9.05
CA LYS A 288 -9.42 2.60 8.29
C LYS A 288 -9.48 3.49 7.05
N ASP A 289 -9.59 2.85 5.90
CA ASP A 289 -9.71 3.52 4.61
C ASP A 289 -10.96 4.43 4.61
N ARG A 290 -10.75 5.71 4.31
CA ARG A 290 -11.80 6.70 4.10
C ARG A 290 -11.81 7.01 2.62
N ILE A 291 -12.97 6.86 2.00
CA ILE A 291 -13.16 7.12 0.56
C ILE A 291 -12.58 8.50 0.21
N GLY A 292 -11.63 8.52 -0.73
CA GLY A 292 -10.98 9.73 -1.21
C GLY A 292 -9.79 10.23 -0.39
N GLU A 293 -9.49 9.67 0.78
CA GLU A 293 -8.36 10.11 1.60
C GLU A 293 -7.00 9.80 0.95
N GLU A 294 -6.87 8.64 0.29
CA GLU A 294 -5.66 8.29 -0.47
C GLU A 294 -5.45 9.21 -1.67
N LYS A 295 -6.51 9.49 -2.43
CA LYS A 295 -6.47 10.42 -3.58
C LYS A 295 -6.08 11.83 -3.14
N LYS A 296 -6.70 12.33 -2.06
CA LYS A 296 -6.34 13.63 -1.49
C LYS A 296 -4.87 13.69 -1.03
N ARG A 297 -4.38 12.64 -0.36
CA ARG A 297 -2.97 12.54 0.05
C ARG A 297 -2.02 12.57 -1.15
N PHE A 298 -2.39 11.88 -2.22
CA PHE A 298 -1.62 11.89 -3.46
C PHE A 298 -1.61 13.29 -4.12
N GLU A 299 -2.75 13.98 -4.18
CA GLU A 299 -2.86 15.34 -4.70
C GLU A 299 -1.99 16.34 -3.91
N GLU A 300 -2.03 16.29 -2.57
CA GLU A 300 -1.17 17.09 -1.68
C GLU A 300 0.32 16.81 -1.95
N TYR A 301 0.70 15.53 -2.12
CA TYR A 301 2.07 15.14 -2.47
C TYR A 301 2.50 15.70 -3.84
N VAL A 302 1.64 15.63 -4.85
CA VAL A 302 1.91 16.17 -6.20
C VAL A 302 2.10 17.69 -6.16
N GLU A 303 1.31 18.39 -5.35
CA GLU A 303 1.46 19.84 -5.15
C GLU A 303 2.80 20.17 -4.48
N LEU A 304 3.16 19.48 -3.40
CA LEU A 304 4.46 19.62 -2.74
C LEU A 304 5.64 19.34 -3.69
N LYS A 305 5.50 18.31 -4.54
CA LYS A 305 6.48 17.94 -5.58
C LYS A 305 6.66 19.09 -6.58
N ARG A 306 5.57 19.71 -7.01
CA ARG A 306 5.58 20.89 -7.90
C ARG A 306 6.26 22.09 -7.25
N GLU A 307 5.90 22.43 -6.03
CA GLU A 307 6.50 23.56 -5.32
C GLU A 307 8.00 23.39 -5.11
N SER A 308 8.44 22.19 -4.72
CA SER A 308 9.85 21.87 -4.53
C SER A 308 10.65 22.08 -5.83
N ARG A 309 10.12 21.58 -6.95
CA ARG A 309 10.70 21.78 -8.29
C ARG A 309 10.76 23.25 -8.68
N GLU A 310 9.71 24.02 -8.41
CA GLU A 310 9.69 25.46 -8.69
C GLU A 310 10.72 26.23 -7.84
N ARG A 311 10.84 25.93 -6.55
CA ARG A 311 11.86 26.51 -5.65
C ARG A 311 13.27 26.21 -6.14
N LYS A 312 13.54 24.97 -6.56
CA LYS A 312 14.85 24.57 -7.10
C LYS A 312 15.17 25.26 -8.42
N ARG A 313 14.22 25.30 -9.37
CA ARG A 313 14.37 26.03 -10.64
C ARG A 313 14.67 27.52 -10.44
N LYS A 314 14.07 28.15 -9.42
CA LYS A 314 14.39 29.55 -9.07
C LYS A 314 15.83 29.70 -8.56
N ARG A 315 16.31 28.76 -7.74
CA ARG A 315 17.71 28.75 -7.25
C ARG A 315 18.70 28.51 -8.38
N GLU A 316 18.45 27.54 -9.26
CA GLU A 316 19.30 27.25 -10.42
C GLU A 316 19.39 28.47 -11.35
N ARG A 317 18.27 29.10 -11.69
CA ARG A 317 18.27 30.35 -12.47
C ARG A 317 19.07 31.47 -11.82
N ALA A 318 19.03 31.58 -10.49
CA ALA A 318 19.82 32.58 -9.76
C ALA A 318 21.32 32.27 -9.82
N LEU A 319 21.71 31.00 -9.71
CA LEU A 319 23.10 30.55 -9.86
C LEU A 319 23.59 30.76 -11.29
N ASP A 320 22.81 30.40 -12.30
CA ASP A 320 23.15 30.61 -13.72
C ASP A 320 23.35 32.09 -14.04
N MET A 321 22.49 32.96 -13.50
CA MET A 321 22.62 34.41 -13.64
C MET A 321 23.92 34.93 -12.98
N LEU A 322 24.25 34.44 -11.77
CA LEU A 322 25.48 34.81 -11.07
C LEU A 322 26.72 34.35 -11.85
N CYS A 323 26.75 33.09 -12.29
CA CYS A 323 27.83 32.52 -13.09
C CYS A 323 28.01 33.29 -14.41
N SER A 324 26.91 33.64 -15.09
CA SER A 324 26.95 34.43 -16.33
C SER A 324 27.52 35.82 -16.10
N LEU A 325 27.12 36.49 -15.00
CA LEU A 325 27.63 37.82 -14.65
C LEU A 325 29.13 37.78 -14.28
N THR A 326 29.56 36.78 -13.51
CA THR A 326 30.97 36.56 -13.20
C THR A 326 31.79 36.31 -14.47
N GLY A 327 31.30 35.46 -15.38
CA GLY A 327 31.94 35.19 -16.66
C GLY A 327 32.08 36.45 -17.53
N ALA A 328 31.02 37.25 -17.65
CA ALA A 328 31.05 38.51 -18.38
C ALA A 328 32.04 39.52 -17.78
N THR A 329 32.10 39.60 -16.45
CA THR A 329 33.04 40.48 -15.74
C THR A 329 34.49 40.06 -16.00
N LEU A 330 34.80 38.77 -15.89
CA LEU A 330 36.14 38.23 -16.20
C LEU A 330 36.53 38.52 -17.65
N PHE A 331 35.61 38.32 -18.60
CA PHE A 331 35.84 38.61 -20.01
C PHE A 331 36.16 40.09 -20.26
N VAL A 332 35.37 41.01 -19.68
CA VAL A 332 35.60 42.47 -19.80
C VAL A 332 36.95 42.85 -19.19
N THR A 333 37.30 42.33 -18.01
CA THR A 333 38.60 42.63 -17.37
C THR A 333 39.78 42.11 -18.18
N PHE A 334 39.64 40.94 -18.82
CA PHE A 334 40.66 40.38 -19.70
C PHE A 334 40.87 41.25 -20.95
N TRP A 335 39.80 41.70 -21.61
CA TRP A 335 39.89 42.61 -22.75
C TRP A 335 40.46 43.97 -22.38
N TYR A 336 40.07 44.52 -21.23
CA TYR A 336 40.65 45.75 -20.71
C TYR A 336 42.17 45.61 -20.51
N PHE A 337 42.63 44.50 -19.95
CA PHE A 337 44.06 44.24 -19.78
C PHE A 337 44.82 44.12 -21.11
N ILE A 338 44.21 43.55 -22.15
CA ILE A 338 44.82 43.46 -23.49
C ILE A 338 44.87 44.82 -24.18
N LEU A 339 43.81 45.63 -24.08
CA LEU A 339 43.67 46.89 -24.82
C LEU A 339 44.42 48.06 -24.17
N PHE A 340 44.64 48.02 -22.85
CA PHE A 340 45.33 49.08 -22.10
C PHE A 340 46.75 48.69 -21.64
N ARG A 341 47.33 47.68 -22.29
CA ARG A 341 48.74 47.32 -22.21
C ARG A 341 49.39 47.57 -23.56
#